data_AF-A0A5S9M9K0-F1
#
_entry.id   AF-A0A5S9M9K0-F1
#
_cell.length_a   1.000
_cell.length_b   1.000
_cell.length_c   1.000
_cell.angle_alpha   90.00
_cell.angle_beta   90.00
_cell.angle_gamma   90.00
#
_symmetry.space_group_name_H-M   'P 1'
#
loop_
_entity.id
_entity.type
_entity.pdbx_description
1 polymer ?
#
loop_
_entity_poly.entity_id
_entity_poly.type
_entity_poly.pdbx_seq_one_letter_code
_entity_poly.pdbx_strand_id
1 'polypeptide(L)' 'MREYFTGEEPSSPSMALLKGNELVHFIPRDEIEGHEMEDIMNNVLSAFEKHC' A
#
# COMPACT_ATOMS: atom_id res chain seq x y z
N MET A 1 -8.82 8.59 8.25
CA MET A 1 -7.73 8.03 7.40
C MET A 1 -7.98 6.57 7.08
N ARG A 2 -8.05 5.65 8.06
CA ARG A 2 -8.42 4.24 7.80
C ARG A 2 -9.84 4.05 7.28
N GLU A 3 -10.72 5.02 7.49
CA GLU A 3 -12.07 5.07 6.93
C GLU A 3 -12.11 5.09 5.39
N TYR A 4 -11.00 5.48 4.73
CA TYR A 4 -10.88 5.42 3.26
C TYR A 4 -10.47 4.04 2.75
N PHE A 5 -10.05 3.12 3.64
CA PHE A 5 -9.50 1.80 3.28
C PHE A 5 -10.56 0.71 3.43
N THR A 6 -11.70 0.88 2.75
CA THR A 6 -12.82 -0.04 2.86
C THR A 6 -12.43 -1.42 2.32
N GLY A 7 -12.43 -2.44 3.18
CA GLY A 7 -12.11 -3.83 2.81
C GLY A 7 -10.71 -4.30 3.22
N GLU A 8 -9.82 -3.39 3.64
CA GLU A 8 -8.47 -3.73 4.08
C GLU A 8 -8.40 -3.89 5.60
N GLU A 9 -7.74 -4.95 6.07
CA GLU A 9 -7.52 -5.15 7.49
C GLU A 9 -6.51 -4.12 8.05
N PRO A 10 -6.79 -3.52 9.22
CA PRO A 10 -5.91 -2.52 9.80
C PRO A 10 -4.60 -3.16 10.26
N SER A 11 -3.49 -2.76 9.66
CA SER A 11 -2.14 -3.22 10.01
C SER A 11 -1.18 -2.06 10.24
N SER A 12 -0.02 -2.32 10.87
CA SER A 12 1.04 -1.32 11.12
C SER A 12 2.42 -1.97 11.26
N PRO A 13 3.45 -1.49 10.53
CA PRO A 13 3.40 -0.44 9.49
C PRO A 13 2.56 -0.87 8.26
N SER A 14 2.01 0.09 7.53
CA SER A 14 1.22 -0.13 6.30
C SER A 14 1.31 1.10 5.40
N MET A 15 1.16 0.94 4.07
CA MET A 15 1.13 2.04 3.11
C MET A 15 -0.12 1.99 2.23
N ALA A 16 -0.60 3.14 1.77
CA ALA A 16 -1.78 3.26 0.92
C ALA A 16 -1.56 4.30 -0.18
N LEU A 17 -1.93 3.95 -1.42
CA LEU A 17 -1.97 4.87 -2.55
C LEU A 17 -3.42 5.26 -2.83
N LEU A 18 -3.68 6.57 -2.86
CA LEU A 18 -5.00 7.15 -3.08
C LEU A 18 -5.01 7.93 -4.40
N LYS A 19 -6.09 7.81 -5.16
CA LYS A 19 -6.39 8.69 -6.29
C LYS A 19 -7.61 9.53 -5.94
N GLY A 20 -7.39 10.77 -5.49
CA GLY A 20 -8.42 11.55 -4.82
C GLY A 20 -8.79 10.92 -3.48
N ASN A 21 -10.01 10.42 -3.35
CA ASN A 21 -10.53 9.77 -2.14
C ASN A 21 -10.66 8.24 -2.26
N GLU A 22 -10.25 7.66 -3.39
CA GLU A 22 -10.34 6.23 -3.66
C GLU A 22 -9.01 5.52 -3.39
N LEU A 23 -9.06 4.42 -2.64
CA LEU A 23 -7.92 3.52 -2.43
C LEU A 23 -7.65 2.73 -3.70
N VAL A 24 -6.50 2.95 -4.32
CA VAL A 24 -6.11 2.27 -5.56
C VAL A 24 -5.04 1.21 -5.35
N HIS A 25 -4.29 1.29 -4.25
CA HIS A 25 -3.32 0.27 -3.83
C HIS A 25 -3.09 0.29 -2.32
N PHE A 26 -2.91 -0.87 -1.70
CA PHE A 26 -2.64 -1.02 -0.27
C PHE A 26 -1.51 -2.03 -0.04
N ILE A 27 -0.58 -1.69 0.86
CA ILE A 27 0.54 -2.55 1.27
C ILE A 27 0.39 -2.79 2.78
N PRO A 28 -0.13 -3.97 3.18
CA PRO A 28 -0.29 -4.33 4.59
C PRO A 28 1.06 -4.64 5.25
N ARG A 29 1.05 -4.78 6.58
CA ARG A 29 2.24 -5.17 7.38
C ARG A 29 2.91 -6.44 6.85
N ASP A 30 2.14 -7.44 6.46
CA ASP A 30 2.68 -8.74 6.05
C ASP A 30 3.49 -8.67 4.75
N GLU A 31 3.27 -7.64 3.92
CA GLU A 31 4.04 -7.34 2.70
C GLU A 31 5.24 -6.41 2.96
N ILE A 32 5.48 -6.06 4.23
CA ILE A 32 6.57 -5.19 4.68
C ILE A 32 7.49 -5.94 5.65
N GLU A 33 6.90 -6.63 6.64
CA GLU A 33 7.63 -7.34 7.67
C GLU A 33 8.31 -8.58 7.09
N GLY A 34 9.64 -8.64 7.18
CA GLY A 34 10.43 -9.75 6.65
C GLY A 34 10.68 -9.70 5.14
N HIS A 35 10.26 -8.63 4.46
CA HIS A 35 10.58 -8.38 3.06
C HIS A 35 11.85 -7.53 2.94
N GLU A 36 12.61 -7.76 1.86
CA GLU A 36 13.78 -6.95 1.54
C GLU A 36 13.35 -5.56 1.06
N MET A 37 14.22 -4.57 1.27
CA MET A 37 13.96 -3.18 0.88
C MET A 37 13.64 -3.03 -0.62
N GLU A 38 14.29 -3.84 -1.46
CA GLU A 38 14.11 -3.80 -2.92
C GLU A 38 12.71 -4.29 -3.31
N ASP A 39 12.19 -5.32 -2.65
CA ASP A 39 10.84 -5.84 -2.90
C ASP A 39 9.77 -4.82 -2.51
N ILE A 40 9.93 -4.18 -1.35
CA ILE A 40 9.01 -3.13 -0.89
C ILE A 40 9.05 -1.95 -1.86
N MET A 41 10.24 -1.54 -2.31
CA MET A 41 10.41 -0.45 -3.26
C MET A 41 9.79 -0.77 -4.62
N ASN A 42 9.98 -1.99 -5.13
CA ASN A 42 9.37 -2.44 -6.37
C ASN A 42 7.84 -2.43 -6.28
N ASN A 43 7.26 -2.89 -5.17
CA ASN A 43 5.82 -2.83 -4.92
C ASN A 43 5.29 -1.38 -5.02
N VAL A 44 5.98 -0.44 -4.36
CA VAL A 44 5.63 0.98 -4.41
C VAL A 44 5.77 1.57 -5.82
N LEU A 45 6.88 1.30 -6.52
CA LEU A 45 7.13 1.83 -7.87
C LEU A 45 6.12 1.28 -8.88
N SER A 46 5.83 -0.02 -8.85
CA SER A 46 4.82 -0.63 -9.72
C SER A 46 3.41 -0.08 -9.44
N ALA A 47 3.07 0.21 -8.19
CA ALA A 47 1.81 0.86 -7.84
C ALA A 47 1.73 2.27 -8.44
N PHE A 48 2.82 3.03 -8.42
CA PHE A 48 2.89 4.34 -9.07
C PHE A 48 2.75 4.23 -10.59
N GLU A 49 3.52 3.37 -11.25
CA GLU A 49 3.43 3.17 -12.71
C GLU A 49 2.01 2.80 -13.19
N LYS A 50 1.25 2.08 -12.36
CA LYS A 50 -0.11 1.65 -12.70
C LYS A 50 -1.16 2.76 -12.51
N HIS A 51 -0.97 3.67 -11.56
CA HIS A 51 -2.03 4.58 -11.10
C HIS A 51 -1.76 6.07 -11.29
N CYS A 52 -0.51 6.46 -11.58
CA CYS A 52 -0.05 7.83 -11.81
C CYS A 52 0.37 8.06 -13.27
#